data_AF-A0A329R5R9-F1
#
_entry.id   AF-A0A329R5R9-F1
#
_cell.length_a   1.000
_cell.length_b   1.000
_cell.length_c   1.000
_cell.angle_alpha   90.00
_cell.angle_beta   90.00
_cell.angle_gamma   90.00
#
_symmetry.space_group_name_H-M   'P 1'
#
loop_
_entity.id
_entity.type
_entity.pdbx_description
1 polymer ?
#
loop_
_entity_poly.entity_id
_entity_poly.type
_entity_poly.pdbx_seq_one_letter_code
_entity_poly.pdbx_strand_id
1 'polypeptide(L)'
;EEYPWNAAAKSIVYVKSRLSWIFETYADGGLVSSGEIDRYTTGQYYYYLLELDDAGEIVGGEWVYNSDSDHPDFLWFAKAKPAADTVTSIGLSYADVSMLLEKSVACSDSASASGSAGSSASASASASASTSGSTTSSASSSTGSATDVPFTSSTASNAGSAATEAPATEAPATETPAATTLNSGATTAPASTTAA
;
A
#
# COMPACT_ATOMS: atom_id res chain seq x y z
N GLU A 1 33.98 0.34 27.54
CA GLU A 1 33.02 1.18 26.79
C GLU A 1 31.62 0.77 27.21
N GLU A 2 30.66 1.70 27.22
CA GLU A 2 29.29 1.52 27.74
C GLU A 2 28.27 2.04 26.71
N TYR A 3 27.09 1.43 26.67
CA TYR A 3 25.98 1.82 25.79
C TYR A 3 25.30 3.10 26.33
N PRO A 4 25.29 4.22 25.58
CA PRO A 4 25.00 5.54 26.17
C PRO A 4 23.53 5.96 26.14
N TRP A 5 22.67 5.29 25.38
CA TRP A 5 21.33 5.81 25.03
C TRP A 5 20.27 5.56 26.11
N ASN A 6 20.35 4.42 26.80
CA ASN A 6 19.42 4.08 27.85
C ASN A 6 20.08 3.26 28.97
N ALA A 7 20.27 3.88 30.13
CA ALA A 7 20.86 3.21 31.31
C ALA A 7 19.96 2.11 31.92
N ALA A 8 18.67 2.06 31.56
CA ALA A 8 17.76 1.00 32.00
C ALA A 8 17.91 -0.28 31.17
N ALA A 9 18.50 -0.22 29.97
CA ALA A 9 18.70 -1.38 29.11
C ALA A 9 19.66 -2.40 29.74
N LYS A 10 19.27 -3.67 29.73
CA LYS A 10 20.04 -4.82 30.27
C LYS A 10 20.59 -5.70 29.17
N SER A 11 19.87 -5.78 28.07
CA SER A 11 20.32 -6.43 26.84
C SER A 11 19.80 -5.68 25.62
N ILE A 12 20.43 -5.97 24.47
CA ILE A 12 20.12 -5.34 23.19
C ILE A 12 19.84 -6.45 22.18
N VAL A 13 18.78 -6.29 21.40
CA VAL A 13 18.45 -7.17 20.27
C VAL A 13 18.46 -6.36 18.99
N TYR A 14 19.28 -6.76 18.03
CA TYR A 14 19.22 -6.22 16.67
C TYR A 14 18.03 -6.82 15.92
N VAL A 15 17.23 -5.96 15.29
CA VAL A 15 16.05 -6.35 14.52
C VAL A 15 16.16 -5.83 13.09
N LYS A 16 15.92 -6.73 12.13
CA LYS A 16 15.60 -6.41 10.73
C LYS A 16 14.15 -6.79 10.48
N SER A 17 13.30 -5.80 10.24
CA SER A 17 11.87 -6.01 9.97
C SER A 17 11.45 -5.33 8.68
N ARG A 18 10.38 -5.80 8.02
CA ARG A 18 9.85 -5.19 6.79
C ARG A 18 8.44 -4.67 7.03
N LEU A 19 8.22 -3.39 6.78
CA LEU A 19 6.86 -2.86 6.61
C LEU A 19 6.46 -3.00 5.15
N SER A 20 5.25 -3.50 4.89
CA SER A 20 4.71 -3.67 3.54
C SER A 20 3.44 -2.85 3.40
N TRP A 21 3.29 -2.12 2.29
CA TRP A 21 2.15 -1.23 2.04
C TRP A 21 1.77 -1.21 0.56
N ILE A 22 0.55 -0.74 0.28
CA ILE A 22 0.03 -0.59 -1.08
C ILE A 22 0.45 0.78 -1.63
N PHE A 23 0.94 0.84 -2.88
CA PHE A 23 1.22 2.08 -3.60
C PHE A 23 0.17 2.36 -4.69
N GLU A 24 0.20 3.57 -5.24
CA GLU A 24 -0.84 4.11 -6.11
C GLU A 24 -0.85 3.48 -7.51
N THR A 25 -2.06 3.30 -8.07
CA THR A 25 -2.27 2.84 -9.44
C THR A 25 -3.58 3.39 -10.01
N TYR A 26 -3.65 3.47 -11.34
CA TYR A 26 -4.88 3.78 -12.09
C TYR A 26 -5.53 2.52 -12.67
N ALA A 27 -5.05 1.33 -12.31
CA ALA A 27 -5.63 0.07 -12.75
C ALA A 27 -7.07 -0.07 -12.26
N ASP A 28 -7.98 -0.41 -13.17
CA ASP A 28 -9.39 -0.62 -12.88
C ASP A 28 -9.68 -2.08 -12.47
N GLY A 29 -10.79 -2.29 -11.78
CA GLY A 29 -11.28 -3.59 -11.33
C GLY A 29 -10.96 -3.94 -9.87
N GLY A 30 -11.46 -5.10 -9.43
CA GLY A 30 -11.29 -5.60 -8.06
C GLY A 30 -9.90 -6.21 -7.82
N LEU A 31 -8.89 -5.37 -7.62
CA LEU A 31 -7.47 -5.79 -7.50
C LEU A 31 -7.21 -6.76 -6.34
N VAL A 32 -7.95 -6.64 -5.24
CA VAL A 32 -7.83 -7.56 -4.10
C VAL A 32 -8.40 -8.93 -4.45
N SER A 33 -9.64 -8.96 -4.99
CA SER A 33 -10.30 -10.21 -5.36
C SER A 33 -9.61 -10.97 -6.49
N SER A 34 -8.86 -10.29 -7.36
CA SER A 34 -8.10 -10.90 -8.45
C SER A 34 -6.69 -11.34 -8.05
N GLY A 35 -6.20 -10.96 -6.86
CA GLY A 35 -4.81 -11.16 -6.45
C GLY A 35 -3.81 -10.21 -7.12
N GLU A 36 -4.27 -9.30 -7.99
CA GLU A 36 -3.41 -8.31 -8.64
C GLU A 36 -2.87 -7.25 -7.65
N ILE A 37 -3.44 -7.17 -6.44
CA ILE A 37 -2.97 -6.29 -5.36
C ILE A 37 -1.49 -6.50 -5.01
N ASP A 38 -0.96 -7.71 -5.19
CA ASP A 38 0.44 -8.03 -4.91
C ASP A 38 1.40 -7.22 -5.79
N ARG A 39 1.01 -6.92 -7.04
CA ARG A 39 1.78 -6.06 -7.96
C ARG A 39 1.90 -4.63 -7.47
N TYR A 40 0.96 -4.22 -6.61
CA TYR A 40 0.88 -2.89 -6.02
C TYR A 40 1.29 -2.89 -4.54
N THR A 41 1.83 -4.00 -4.05
CA THR A 41 2.34 -4.12 -2.69
C THR A 41 3.86 -3.97 -2.71
N THR A 42 4.36 -2.94 -2.05
CA THR A 42 5.79 -2.69 -1.86
C THR A 42 6.14 -2.79 -0.38
N GLY A 43 7.37 -2.44 -0.02
CA GLY A 43 7.79 -2.37 1.36
C GLY A 43 9.26 -2.07 1.53
N GLN A 44 9.64 -1.70 2.74
CA GLN A 44 10.98 -1.28 3.11
C GLN A 44 11.43 -2.02 4.36
N TYR A 45 12.72 -2.35 4.39
CA TYR A 45 13.36 -2.91 5.57
C TYR A 45 13.79 -1.79 6.50
N TYR A 46 13.54 -1.99 7.79
CA TYR A 46 14.03 -1.14 8.85
C TYR A 46 14.93 -1.91 9.79
N TYR A 47 15.93 -1.19 10.30
CA TYR A 47 16.98 -1.70 11.15
C TYR A 47 17.02 -0.90 12.45
N TYR A 48 16.91 -1.58 13.57
CA TYR A 48 16.92 -0.95 14.88
C TYR A 48 17.43 -1.90 15.95
N LEU A 49 17.88 -1.31 17.05
CA LEU A 49 18.15 -1.99 18.29
C LEU A 49 16.89 -1.91 19.15
N LEU A 50 16.45 -3.03 19.69
CA LEU A 50 15.51 -3.05 20.81
C LEU A 50 16.30 -3.12 22.11
N GLU A 51 15.89 -2.32 23.07
CA GLU A 51 16.43 -2.30 24.43
C GLU A 51 15.49 -3.08 25.33
N LEU A 52 16.03 -4.07 26.04
CA LEU A 52 15.25 -4.94 26.90
C LEU A 52 15.71 -4.84 28.36
N ASP A 53 14.77 -4.99 29.28
CA ASP A 53 15.05 -5.12 30.71
C ASP A 53 15.47 -6.55 31.12
N ASP A 54 15.62 -6.80 32.42
CA ASP A 54 16.00 -8.10 32.97
C ASP A 54 14.92 -9.18 32.76
N ALA A 55 13.66 -8.79 32.52
CA ALA A 55 12.54 -9.66 32.22
C ALA A 55 12.37 -9.94 30.72
N GLY A 56 13.09 -9.21 29.87
CA GLY A 56 12.96 -9.28 28.41
C GLY A 56 11.81 -8.44 27.86
N GLU A 57 11.32 -7.47 28.61
CA GLU A 57 10.32 -6.50 28.12
C GLU A 57 11.01 -5.37 27.34
N ILE A 58 10.35 -4.87 26.29
CA ILE A 58 10.88 -3.77 25.48
C ILE A 58 10.73 -2.46 26.27
N VAL A 59 11.85 -1.79 26.53
CA VAL A 59 11.91 -0.53 27.29
C VAL A 59 12.41 0.66 26.47
N GLY A 60 12.79 0.42 25.22
CA GLY A 60 13.26 1.46 24.30
C GLY A 60 13.77 0.86 23.00
N GLY A 61 14.41 1.71 22.19
CA GLY A 61 15.05 1.30 20.97
C GLY A 61 15.70 2.46 20.25
N GLU A 62 16.64 2.13 19.37
CA GLU A 62 17.42 3.10 18.61
C GLU A 62 17.46 2.69 17.13
N TRP A 63 17.26 3.65 16.25
CA TRP A 63 17.43 3.43 14.81
C TRP A 63 18.91 3.25 14.47
N VAL A 64 19.21 2.37 13.52
CA VAL A 64 20.58 2.15 13.07
C VAL A 64 20.67 2.04 11.55
N TYR A 65 21.90 2.12 11.03
CA TYR A 65 22.18 2.22 9.61
C TYR A 65 21.37 3.37 8.98
N ASN A 66 20.82 3.17 7.78
CA ASN A 66 20.07 4.20 7.08
C ASN A 66 18.68 4.44 7.68
N SER A 67 18.19 3.56 8.57
CA SER A 67 16.90 3.74 9.21
C SER A 67 16.87 4.86 10.24
N ASP A 68 18.01 5.47 10.61
CA ASP A 68 18.04 6.69 11.43
C ASP A 68 17.50 7.92 10.67
N SER A 69 17.64 7.94 9.35
CA SER A 69 17.11 9.00 8.49
C SER A 69 15.89 8.60 7.68
N ASP A 70 15.68 7.29 7.50
CA ASP A 70 14.70 6.71 6.58
C ASP A 70 13.82 5.72 7.36
N HIS A 71 12.93 6.29 8.17
CA HIS A 71 11.93 5.60 8.98
C HIS A 71 10.57 6.33 8.87
N PRO A 72 9.43 5.68 9.18
CA PRO A 72 8.14 6.36 9.17
C PRO A 72 8.11 7.48 10.21
N ASP A 73 7.59 8.65 9.83
CA ASP A 73 7.43 9.78 10.77
C ASP A 73 6.31 9.51 11.80
N PHE A 74 5.19 8.94 11.35
CA PHE A 74 4.00 8.73 12.16
C PHE A 74 3.14 7.58 11.65
N LEU A 75 2.35 6.99 12.57
CA LEU A 75 1.32 6.00 12.27
C LEU A 75 -0.04 6.53 12.76
N TRP A 76 -1.09 6.32 11.96
CA TRP A 76 -2.45 6.71 12.31
C TRP A 76 -3.46 5.67 11.85
N PHE A 77 -4.57 5.58 12.59
CA PHE A 77 -5.65 4.66 12.29
C PHE A 77 -6.98 5.42 12.28
N ALA A 78 -7.74 5.27 11.19
CA ALA A 78 -9.10 5.77 11.13
C ALA A 78 -9.97 4.99 12.13
N LYS A 79 -10.66 5.70 13.02
CA LYS A 79 -11.52 5.07 14.05
C LYS A 79 -12.84 4.54 13.48
N ALA A 80 -13.38 5.20 12.47
CA ALA A 80 -14.66 4.88 11.85
C ALA A 80 -14.76 5.49 10.45
N LYS A 81 -15.78 5.05 9.70
CA LYS A 81 -16.21 5.70 8.46
C LYS A 81 -16.83 7.08 8.75
N PRO A 82 -16.91 7.99 7.76
CA PRO A 82 -17.69 9.22 7.87
C PRO A 82 -19.17 8.96 8.21
N ALA A 83 -19.86 9.97 8.73
CA ALA A 83 -21.31 9.90 8.94
C ALA A 83 -22.04 9.71 7.60
N ALA A 84 -23.12 8.92 7.58
CA ALA A 84 -23.81 8.52 6.34
C ALA A 84 -24.35 9.71 5.53
N ASP A 85 -24.70 10.80 6.19
CA ASP A 85 -25.23 12.05 5.63
C ASP A 85 -24.15 13.09 5.29
N THR A 86 -22.87 12.71 5.35
CA THR A 86 -21.76 13.62 5.02
C THR A 86 -21.85 14.06 3.56
N VAL A 87 -21.87 15.37 3.33
CA VAL A 87 -21.68 15.99 2.03
C VAL A 87 -20.43 16.87 2.09
N THR A 88 -19.48 16.64 1.19
CA THR A 88 -18.25 17.45 1.14
C THR A 88 -18.54 18.86 0.63
N SER A 89 -17.62 19.80 0.85
CA SER A 89 -17.75 21.19 0.40
C SER A 89 -17.87 21.35 -1.13
N ILE A 90 -17.47 20.34 -1.90
CA ILE A 90 -17.61 20.30 -3.36
C ILE A 90 -18.89 19.59 -3.82
N GLY A 91 -19.78 19.20 -2.89
CA GLY A 91 -21.06 18.57 -3.20
C GLY A 91 -21.01 17.04 -3.36
N LEU A 92 -19.94 16.36 -2.94
CA LEU A 92 -19.87 14.89 -3.01
C LEU A 92 -20.61 14.27 -1.81
N SER A 93 -21.71 13.60 -2.08
CA SER A 93 -22.55 12.90 -1.10
C SER A 93 -21.97 11.52 -0.74
N TYR A 94 -21.64 11.31 0.53
CA TYR A 94 -21.14 10.02 1.00
C TYR A 94 -22.22 8.92 0.91
N ALA A 95 -23.50 9.28 1.04
CA ALA A 95 -24.61 8.35 0.86
C ALA A 95 -24.64 7.78 -0.57
N ASP A 96 -24.47 8.63 -1.58
CA ASP A 96 -24.49 8.22 -2.99
C ASP A 96 -23.28 7.36 -3.33
N VAL A 97 -22.08 7.75 -2.86
CA VAL A 97 -20.85 6.97 -3.03
C VAL A 97 -20.98 5.60 -2.36
N SER A 98 -21.53 5.54 -1.15
CA SER A 98 -21.71 4.29 -0.40
C SER A 98 -22.67 3.34 -1.12
N MET A 99 -23.77 3.86 -1.67
CA MET A 99 -24.73 3.07 -2.45
C MET A 99 -24.09 2.48 -3.72
N LEU A 100 -23.26 3.25 -4.42
CA LEU A 100 -22.54 2.75 -5.60
C LEU A 100 -21.48 1.71 -5.22
N LEU A 101 -20.75 1.93 -4.13
CA LEU A 101 -19.75 0.99 -3.62
C LEU A 101 -20.38 -0.35 -3.27
N GLU A 102 -21.53 -0.35 -2.58
CA GLU A 102 -22.27 -1.57 -2.23
C GLU A 102 -22.66 -2.37 -3.48
N LYS A 103 -23.22 -1.70 -4.50
CA LYS A 103 -23.55 -2.34 -5.78
C LYS A 103 -22.32 -2.89 -6.50
N SER A 104 -21.19 -2.17 -6.46
CA SER A 104 -19.95 -2.60 -7.11
C SER A 104 -19.39 -3.87 -6.47
N VAL A 105 -19.40 -3.95 -5.14
CA VAL A 105 -18.86 -5.10 -4.41
C VAL A 105 -19.75 -6.33 -4.54
N ALA A 106 -21.08 -6.14 -4.62
CA ALA A 106 -22.04 -7.26 -4.74
C ALA A 106 -21.85 -8.11 -6.01
N CYS A 107 -21.31 -7.54 -7.10
CA CYS A 107 -21.06 -8.29 -8.34
C CYS A 107 -19.75 -9.09 -8.33
N SER A 108 -18.84 -8.83 -7.40
CA SER A 108 -17.55 -9.54 -7.30
C SER A 108 -17.71 -11.03 -6.99
N ASP A 109 -18.82 -11.45 -6.36
CA ASP A 109 -19.14 -12.85 -6.08
C ASP A 109 -19.73 -13.60 -7.29
N SER A 110 -20.24 -12.88 -8.30
CA SER A 110 -20.90 -13.48 -9.47
C SER A 110 -19.94 -13.73 -10.64
N ALA A 111 -18.77 -13.07 -10.65
CA ALA A 111 -17.79 -13.22 -11.72
C ALA A 111 -17.04 -14.57 -11.69
N SER A 112 -17.05 -15.30 -10.56
CA SER A 112 -16.49 -16.66 -10.48
C SER A 112 -17.35 -17.73 -11.20
N ALA A 113 -18.54 -17.38 -11.69
CA ALA A 113 -19.43 -18.31 -12.39
C ALA A 113 -19.42 -18.17 -13.93
N SER A 114 -18.62 -17.28 -14.53
CA SER A 114 -18.47 -17.22 -15.98
C SER A 114 -17.20 -17.96 -16.42
N GLY A 115 -17.20 -19.27 -16.20
CA GLY A 115 -16.31 -20.17 -16.92
C GLY A 115 -16.67 -20.13 -18.40
N SER A 116 -15.81 -19.49 -19.19
CA SER A 116 -15.68 -19.55 -20.65
C SER A 116 -16.58 -20.59 -21.35
N ALA A 117 -17.82 -20.21 -21.67
CA ALA A 117 -18.63 -20.93 -22.63
C ALA A 117 -18.00 -20.71 -24.01
N GLY A 118 -17.53 -21.82 -24.60
CA GLY A 118 -16.78 -21.84 -25.85
C GLY A 118 -17.46 -21.06 -26.98
N SER A 119 -16.65 -20.25 -27.67
CA SER A 119 -17.01 -19.66 -28.94
C SER A 119 -17.04 -20.77 -30.01
N SER A 120 -18.21 -21.35 -30.24
CA SER A 120 -18.49 -22.11 -31.45
C SER A 120 -19.20 -21.21 -32.44
N ALA A 121 -18.50 -20.90 -33.53
CA ALA A 121 -19.03 -20.22 -34.69
C ALA A 121 -20.15 -21.05 -35.36
N SER A 122 -21.19 -20.38 -35.85
CA SER A 122 -21.91 -20.78 -37.06
C SER A 122 -22.63 -19.58 -37.67
N ALA A 123 -22.53 -19.53 -38.99
CA ALA A 123 -22.80 -18.40 -39.86
C ALA A 123 -24.28 -18.30 -40.31
N SER A 124 -24.63 -17.07 -40.68
CA SER A 124 -25.52 -16.61 -41.77
C SER A 124 -26.84 -17.32 -42.07
N ALA A 125 -27.94 -16.54 -42.09
CA ALA A 125 -28.72 -16.29 -43.31
C ALA A 125 -29.72 -15.13 -43.15
N SER A 126 -29.80 -14.32 -44.20
CA SER A 126 -30.57 -13.10 -44.40
C SER A 126 -32.09 -13.30 -44.54
N ALA A 127 -32.87 -12.25 -44.21
CA ALA A 127 -34.12 -11.96 -44.92
C ALA A 127 -34.38 -10.45 -44.95
N SER A 128 -34.80 -9.99 -46.13
CA SER A 128 -34.79 -8.61 -46.61
C SER A 128 -35.96 -7.72 -46.16
N ALA A 129 -35.65 -6.42 -46.24
CA ALA A 129 -36.45 -5.19 -46.30
C ALA A 129 -37.95 -5.24 -46.67
N SER A 130 -38.70 -4.23 -46.16
CA SER A 130 -39.37 -3.20 -46.99
C SER A 130 -39.97 -2.04 -46.16
N THR A 131 -39.49 -0.81 -46.44
CA THR A 131 -40.20 0.47 -46.68
C THR A 131 -41.56 0.77 -46.03
N SER A 132 -41.71 1.94 -45.37
CA SER A 132 -42.13 3.23 -46.00
C SER A 132 -42.80 4.21 -45.01
N GLY A 133 -42.44 5.51 -45.12
CA GLY A 133 -43.26 6.70 -44.76
C GLY A 133 -43.51 6.99 -43.27
N SER A 134 -43.61 8.22 -42.74
CA SER A 134 -43.73 9.56 -43.33
C SER A 134 -43.50 10.61 -42.22
N THR A 135 -42.77 11.67 -42.56
CA THR A 135 -43.02 13.11 -42.29
C THR A 135 -43.51 13.64 -40.92
N THR A 136 -42.85 14.76 -40.57
CA THR A 136 -43.35 16.04 -40.02
C THR A 136 -43.42 16.27 -38.50
N SER A 137 -42.44 17.08 -38.07
CA SER A 137 -42.60 18.38 -37.39
C SER A 137 -43.28 18.44 -36.02
N SER A 138 -42.53 18.92 -35.02
CA SER A 138 -42.88 20.17 -34.32
C SER A 138 -41.69 20.69 -33.52
N ALA A 139 -41.23 21.88 -33.92
CA ALA A 139 -40.39 22.74 -33.09
C ALA A 139 -41.22 23.31 -31.94
N SER A 140 -40.60 23.50 -30.78
CA SER A 140 -40.99 24.55 -29.83
C SER A 140 -39.78 24.96 -29.02
N SER A 141 -39.36 26.18 -29.29
CA SER A 141 -38.45 27.04 -28.55
C SER A 141 -38.92 27.28 -27.12
N SER A 142 -38.00 27.29 -26.16
CA SER A 142 -38.06 28.24 -25.06
C SER A 142 -36.67 28.75 -24.73
N THR A 143 -36.59 30.07 -24.72
CA THR A 143 -35.43 30.93 -24.52
C THR A 143 -35.39 31.37 -23.05
N GLY A 144 -34.18 31.56 -22.52
CA GLY A 144 -33.93 32.36 -21.31
C GLY A 144 -32.94 31.67 -20.39
N SER A 145 -31.95 32.31 -19.79
CA SER A 145 -31.36 33.64 -19.96
C SER A 145 -30.02 33.55 -19.24
N ALA A 146 -29.00 34.20 -19.78
CA ALA A 146 -27.66 34.24 -19.22
C ALA A 146 -27.64 34.96 -17.86
N THR A 147 -26.75 34.54 -16.97
CA THR A 147 -26.26 35.38 -15.89
C THR A 147 -24.79 35.05 -15.66
N ASP A 148 -23.93 35.97 -16.10
CA ASP A 148 -22.49 36.01 -15.87
C ASP A 148 -22.17 36.17 -14.37
N VAL A 149 -21.21 35.39 -13.87
CA VAL A 149 -20.49 35.69 -12.63
C VAL A 149 -18.98 35.52 -12.85
N PRO A 150 -18.14 36.46 -12.37
CA PRO A 150 -16.74 36.54 -12.76
C PRO A 150 -15.89 35.49 -12.02
N PHE A 151 -15.09 34.75 -12.79
CA PHE A 151 -14.08 33.83 -12.26
C PHE A 151 -12.79 34.60 -11.96
N THR A 152 -12.42 34.72 -10.68
CA THR A 152 -11.12 35.23 -10.25
C THR A 152 -10.08 34.13 -10.40
N SER A 153 -9.10 34.34 -11.27
CA SER A 153 -7.96 33.44 -11.48
C SER A 153 -6.93 33.56 -10.35
N SER A 154 -6.71 32.49 -9.60
CA SER A 154 -5.49 32.30 -8.81
C SER A 154 -4.69 31.14 -9.40
N THR A 155 -3.62 31.50 -10.09
CA THR A 155 -2.56 30.62 -10.60
C THR A 155 -1.87 29.93 -9.43
N ALA A 156 -1.89 28.60 -9.40
CA ALA A 156 -0.98 27.78 -8.62
C ALA A 156 -0.16 26.92 -9.58
N SER A 157 1.09 27.30 -9.75
CA SER A 157 2.13 26.56 -10.48
C SER A 157 2.51 25.31 -9.70
N ASN A 158 2.23 24.13 -10.27
CA ASN A 158 2.78 22.86 -9.79
C ASN A 158 3.63 22.25 -10.90
N ALA A 159 4.92 22.58 -10.89
CA ALA A 159 5.93 21.90 -11.68
C ALA A 159 6.68 20.93 -10.76
N GLY A 160 6.15 19.71 -10.65
CA GLY A 160 6.85 18.56 -10.06
C GLY A 160 7.02 17.52 -11.14
N SER A 161 8.21 17.47 -11.74
CA SER A 161 8.57 16.51 -12.79
C SER A 161 8.45 15.08 -12.26
N ALA A 162 7.59 14.29 -12.89
CA ALA A 162 7.53 12.85 -12.70
C ALA A 162 8.76 12.21 -13.35
N ALA A 163 9.69 11.71 -12.54
CA ALA A 163 10.68 10.73 -12.97
C ALA A 163 10.11 9.34 -12.66
N THR A 164 9.71 8.63 -13.70
CA THR A 164 9.33 7.22 -13.65
C THR A 164 10.62 6.39 -13.51
N GLU A 165 10.94 5.96 -12.30
CA GLU A 165 11.86 4.84 -12.08
C GLU A 165 11.04 3.61 -11.69
N ALA A 166 11.15 2.56 -12.51
CA ALA A 166 10.54 1.26 -12.23
C ALA A 166 11.24 0.62 -11.01
N PRO A 167 10.52 -0.06 -10.10
CA PRO A 167 11.17 -0.71 -8.97
C PRO A 167 12.01 -1.89 -9.47
N ALA A 168 13.28 -1.90 -9.07
CA ALA A 168 14.19 -3.01 -9.30
C ALA A 168 13.75 -4.23 -8.46
N THR A 169 13.55 -5.36 -9.13
CA THR A 169 13.38 -6.67 -8.48
C THR A 169 14.75 -7.13 -7.97
N GLU A 170 15.01 -6.97 -6.67
CA GLU A 170 16.21 -7.54 -6.03
C GLU A 170 15.93 -8.98 -5.56
N ALA A 171 16.77 -9.91 -6.03
CA ALA A 171 16.80 -11.30 -5.58
C ALA A 171 17.36 -11.41 -4.15
N PRO A 172 17.02 -12.45 -3.37
CA PRO A 172 17.47 -12.57 -1.99
C PRO A 172 18.99 -12.79 -1.92
N ALA A 173 19.68 -11.96 -1.14
CA ALA A 173 21.09 -12.14 -0.80
C ALA A 173 21.25 -13.31 0.18
N THR A 174 22.03 -14.32 -0.21
CA THR A 174 22.48 -15.41 0.65
C THR A 174 23.71 -14.95 1.43
N GLU A 175 23.50 -14.32 2.58
CA GLU A 175 24.58 -13.97 3.52
C GLU A 175 24.84 -15.16 4.47
N THR A 176 26.06 -15.68 4.44
CA THR A 176 26.54 -16.73 5.36
C THR A 176 26.84 -16.08 6.71
N PRO A 177 26.40 -16.64 7.87
CA PRO A 177 26.66 -16.03 9.15
C PRO A 177 28.17 -16.03 9.47
N ALA A 178 28.70 -14.87 9.82
CA ALA A 178 30.07 -14.73 10.34
C ALA A 178 30.18 -15.42 11.70
N ALA A 179 31.14 -16.34 11.82
CA ALA A 179 31.42 -17.05 13.06
C ALA A 179 32.05 -16.12 14.10
N THR A 180 31.39 -15.96 15.25
CA THR A 180 31.96 -15.32 16.44
C THR A 180 33.15 -16.14 16.93
N THR A 181 34.35 -15.56 16.86
CA THR A 181 35.55 -16.17 17.43
C THR A 181 35.50 -16.02 18.95
N LEU A 182 35.30 -17.11 19.68
CA LEU A 182 35.46 -17.17 21.13
C LEU A 182 36.93 -17.02 21.48
N ASN A 183 37.28 -15.90 22.11
CA ASN A 183 38.60 -15.65 22.67
C ASN A 183 38.76 -16.49 23.95
N SER A 184 39.19 -17.76 23.82
CA SER A 184 39.60 -18.58 24.96
C SER A 184 40.95 -18.08 25.48
N GLY A 185 40.90 -17.22 26.49
CA GLY A 185 42.07 -16.86 27.29
C GLY A 185 42.65 -18.11 27.96
N ALA A 186 43.93 -18.36 27.70
CA ALA A 186 44.69 -19.44 28.29
C ALA A 186 44.85 -19.23 29.80
N THR A 187 44.24 -20.09 30.60
CA THR A 187 44.57 -20.26 32.02
C THR A 187 45.62 -21.36 32.14
N THR A 188 46.84 -20.96 32.51
CA THR A 188 47.94 -21.86 32.89
C THR A 188 47.60 -22.54 34.22
N ALA A 189 47.59 -23.88 34.23
CA ALA A 189 47.53 -24.67 35.45
C ALA A 189 48.95 -24.88 36.03
N PRO A 190 49.14 -24.86 37.37
CA PRO A 190 50.43 -25.17 37.97
C PRO A 190 50.67 -26.69 38.02
N ALA A 191 51.92 -27.10 37.80
CA ALA A 191 52.36 -28.48 37.87
C ALA A 191 52.51 -28.95 39.33
N SER A 192 51.83 -30.05 39.67
CA SER A 192 52.02 -30.76 40.94
C SER A 192 53.32 -31.58 40.90
N THR A 193 54.27 -31.23 41.76
CA THR A 193 55.45 -32.05 42.05
C THR A 193 55.10 -33.00 43.21
N THR A 194 55.13 -34.30 42.98
CA THR A 194 55.08 -35.30 44.07
C THR A 194 56.49 -35.79 44.34
N ALA A 195 56.97 -35.55 45.55
CA ALA A 195 58.15 -36.17 46.14
C ALA A 195 57.71 -36.94 47.39
N ALA A 196 58.13 -38.22 47.43
CA ALA A 196 58.30 -39.15 48.57
C ALA A 196 57.84 -40.56 48.17
#